data_AF-A0A7X7ZQK0-F1
#
_entry.id   AF-A0A7X7ZQK0-F1
#
_cell.length_a   1.000
_cell.length_b   1.000
_cell.length_c   1.000
_cell.angle_alpha   90.00
_cell.angle_beta   90.00
_cell.angle_gamma   90.00
#
_symmetry.space_group_name_H-M   'P 1'
#
loop_
_entity.id
_entity.type
_entity.pdbx_description
1 polymer ?
#
loop_
_entity_poly.entity_id
_entity_poly.type
_entity_poly.pdbx_seq_one_letter_code
_entity_poly.pdbx_strand_id
1 'polypeptide(L)'
;MKNNTQRGTRRWLAAGGLAGVATSLSGCSVPDSAGILIPKPAEFFPALIAFLIIWAIFAKFVWPQILSRLDERQKKIQDDLDAAQSARQKSVEAQKNYEQQIAEANTEAEEIVSQAKKEAEEERSQILAKAQREAAATIAKGRGAVESERRKAMIELSGSVVDLSVQIASKIIGNELTEEQQRKLAEKYLSEVGKSDEH
;
A
#
# COMPACT_ATOMS: atom_id res chain seq x y z
N MET A 1 4.94 35.74 -30.06
CA MET A 1 6.05 35.14 -30.84
C MET A 1 6.88 36.26 -31.45
N LYS A 2 8.09 36.50 -30.92
CA LYS A 2 8.98 37.61 -31.32
C LYS A 2 10.20 37.06 -32.07
N ASN A 3 10.52 37.73 -33.17
CA ASN A 3 11.70 37.62 -34.04
C ASN A 3 13.01 37.33 -33.29
N ASN A 4 13.90 36.57 -33.91
CA ASN A 4 15.34 36.93 -33.86
C ASN A 4 16.15 36.26 -34.98
N THR A 5 16.38 37.01 -36.06
CA THR A 5 17.45 36.74 -37.03
C THR A 5 18.62 37.62 -36.65
N GLN A 6 19.62 37.08 -35.94
CA GLN A 6 20.82 37.82 -35.61
C GLN A 6 21.90 37.71 -36.69
N ARG A 7 22.36 38.90 -37.08
CA ARG A 7 23.58 39.23 -37.82
C ARG A 7 24.78 39.21 -36.87
N GLY A 8 25.99 39.02 -37.40
CA GLY A 8 27.25 39.44 -36.74
C GLY A 8 28.44 38.58 -37.15
N THR A 9 29.27 39.04 -38.10
CA THR A 9 30.63 39.60 -37.88
C THR A 9 31.64 38.55 -37.36
N ARG A 10 32.87 38.42 -37.87
CA ARG A 10 34.00 39.37 -37.88
C ARG A 10 35.07 38.77 -38.82
N ARG A 11 35.51 39.42 -39.91
CA ARG A 11 36.64 40.38 -39.96
C ARG A 11 37.80 40.01 -39.02
N TRP A 12 38.84 39.41 -39.60
CA TRP A 12 40.23 39.49 -39.12
C TRP A 12 41.04 40.30 -40.13
N LEU A 13 41.77 41.28 -39.60
CA LEU A 13 42.53 42.32 -40.28
C LEU A 13 43.96 42.24 -39.74
N ALA A 14 44.93 42.52 -40.62
CA ALA A 14 46.33 42.83 -40.35
C ALA A 14 47.22 41.66 -39.88
N ALA A 15 48.53 41.58 -40.16
CA ALA A 15 49.51 42.60 -40.51
C ALA A 15 50.76 41.95 -41.12
N GLY A 16 51.50 42.73 -41.92
CA GLY A 16 52.92 42.53 -42.27
C GLY A 16 53.16 42.04 -43.70
N GLY A 17 53.72 42.79 -44.64
CA GLY A 17 54.36 44.11 -44.62
C GLY A 17 55.47 44.14 -45.68
N LEU A 18 55.51 45.24 -46.47
CA LEU A 18 56.69 45.76 -47.21
C LEU A 18 57.24 44.87 -48.35
N ALA A 19 57.82 45.35 -49.44
CA ALA A 19 57.97 46.64 -50.10
C ALA A 19 58.73 46.32 -51.42
N GLY A 20 58.51 47.10 -52.47
CA GLY A 20 59.58 47.36 -53.45
C GLY A 20 59.47 46.81 -54.86
N VAL A 21 59.37 47.77 -55.80
CA VAL A 21 60.03 47.82 -57.13
C VAL A 21 59.43 46.90 -58.23
N ALA A 22 58.59 47.40 -59.14
CA ALA A 22 58.88 48.20 -60.34
C ALA A 22 59.76 47.49 -61.41
N THR A 23 59.20 47.35 -62.62
CA THR A 23 59.90 47.33 -63.92
C THR A 23 60.75 46.07 -64.21
N SER A 24 60.36 45.21 -65.15
CA SER A 24 60.48 45.52 -66.58
C SER A 24 59.69 44.55 -67.46
N LEU A 25 59.12 45.11 -68.54
CA LEU A 25 58.87 44.38 -69.78
C LEU A 25 60.18 43.78 -70.28
N SER A 26 60.27 42.46 -70.33
CA SER A 26 61.11 41.73 -71.29
C SER A 26 60.69 40.25 -71.29
N GLY A 27 60.29 39.76 -72.47
CA GLY A 27 60.13 38.32 -72.70
C GLY A 27 58.69 37.83 -72.78
N CYS A 28 57.95 38.27 -73.80
CA CYS A 28 57.06 37.34 -74.47
C CYS A 28 57.94 36.20 -75.01
N SER A 29 58.04 35.10 -74.27
CA SER A 29 58.54 33.84 -74.78
C SER A 29 57.36 32.88 -74.75
N VAL A 30 56.73 32.76 -75.91
CA VAL A 30 55.86 31.64 -76.23
C VAL A 30 56.74 30.39 -76.05
N PRO A 31 56.39 29.44 -75.17
CA PRO A 31 57.11 28.18 -75.14
C PRO A 31 56.91 27.50 -76.49
N ASP A 32 58.03 27.20 -77.15
CA ASP A 32 58.08 26.41 -78.37
C ASP A 32 57.19 25.18 -78.23
N SER A 33 56.17 25.14 -79.07
CA SER A 33 55.18 24.07 -79.19
C SER A 33 55.74 22.79 -79.83
N ALA A 34 57.07 22.59 -79.76
CA ALA A 34 57.80 21.45 -80.31
C ALA A 34 58.45 20.56 -79.23
N GLY A 35 57.98 20.63 -77.99
CA GLY A 35 58.27 19.67 -76.91
C GLY A 35 57.02 18.98 -76.32
N ILE A 36 55.84 19.26 -76.89
CA ILE A 36 54.54 18.85 -76.32
C ILE A 36 54.05 17.48 -76.79
N LEU A 37 54.70 16.91 -77.82
CA LEU A 37 54.26 15.69 -78.49
C LEU A 37 55.21 14.49 -78.33
N ILE A 38 56.33 14.67 -77.63
CA ILE A 38 57.17 13.56 -77.17
C ILE A 38 57.30 13.72 -75.65
N PRO A 39 56.63 12.87 -74.84
CA PRO A 39 56.84 12.91 -73.40
C PRO A 39 58.33 12.64 -73.14
N LYS A 40 59.02 13.57 -72.48
CA LYS A 40 60.36 13.28 -71.96
C LYS A 40 60.19 12.19 -70.90
N PRO A 41 60.78 10.99 -71.04
CA PRO A 41 60.71 9.96 -70.01
C PRO A 41 61.32 10.43 -68.68
N ALA A 42 62.11 11.51 -68.71
CA ALA A 42 62.66 12.18 -67.54
C ALA A 42 61.61 12.83 -66.62
N GLU A 43 60.42 13.23 -67.12
CA GLU A 43 59.35 13.80 -66.29
C GLU A 43 58.43 12.73 -65.67
N PHE A 44 58.48 11.50 -66.18
CA PHE A 44 57.70 10.38 -65.64
C PHE A 44 58.17 9.94 -64.25
N PHE A 45 59.49 9.94 -64.00
CA PHE A 45 60.06 9.59 -62.70
C PHE A 45 59.63 10.51 -61.54
N PRO A 46 59.76 11.86 -61.64
CA PRO A 46 59.28 12.75 -60.58
C PRO A 46 57.76 12.75 -60.45
N ALA A 47 57.01 12.59 -61.55
CA ALA A 47 55.55 12.43 -61.50
C ALA A 47 55.14 11.14 -60.77
N LEU A 48 55.83 10.02 -61.03
CA LEU A 48 55.61 8.75 -60.36
C LEU A 48 55.94 8.84 -58.86
N ILE A 49 57.04 9.51 -58.50
CA ILE A 49 57.41 9.76 -57.10
C ILE A 49 56.35 10.62 -56.40
N ALA A 50 55.89 11.71 -57.03
CA ALA A 50 54.82 12.54 -56.49
C ALA A 50 53.51 11.75 -56.32
N PHE A 51 53.15 10.91 -57.30
CA PHE A 51 52.00 10.02 -57.21
C PHE A 51 52.12 9.01 -56.08
N LEU A 52 53.28 8.37 -55.91
CA LEU A 52 53.54 7.44 -54.81
C LEU A 52 53.49 8.11 -53.45
N ILE A 53 54.00 9.34 -53.31
CA ILE A 53 53.91 10.11 -52.06
C ILE A 53 52.44 10.38 -51.72
N ILE A 54 51.64 10.85 -52.68
CA ILE A 54 50.20 11.10 -52.48
C ILE A 54 49.46 9.79 -52.17
N TRP A 55 49.76 8.71 -52.89
CA TRP A 55 49.15 7.40 -52.68
C TRP A 55 49.48 6.86 -51.28
N ALA A 56 50.72 6.98 -50.82
CA ALA A 56 51.12 6.57 -49.48
C ALA A 56 50.37 7.36 -48.39
N ILE A 57 50.18 8.67 -48.59
CA ILE A 57 49.37 9.51 -47.69
C ILE A 57 47.90 9.07 -47.70
N PHE A 58 47.31 8.82 -48.87
CA PHE A 58 45.93 8.35 -48.98
C PHE A 58 45.71 6.98 -48.34
N ALA A 59 46.59 6.02 -48.63
CA ALA A 59 46.54 4.68 -48.05
C ALA A 59 46.66 4.73 -46.52
N LYS A 60 47.52 5.61 -45.99
CA LYS A 60 47.75 5.71 -44.54
C LYS A 60 46.73 6.55 -43.79
N PHE A 61 46.11 7.57 -44.40
CA PHE A 61 45.18 8.48 -43.72
C PHE A 61 43.72 8.27 -44.10
N VAL A 62 43.40 8.11 -45.40
CA VAL A 62 42.01 8.07 -45.88
C VAL A 62 41.39 6.70 -45.69
N TRP A 63 42.14 5.63 -45.99
CA TRP A 63 41.66 4.25 -45.86
C TRP A 63 41.24 3.88 -44.42
N PRO A 64 42.04 4.15 -43.36
CA PRO A 64 41.61 3.84 -42.00
C PRO A 64 40.44 4.71 -41.53
N GLN A 65 40.35 5.96 -41.96
CA GLN A 65 39.21 6.83 -41.63
C GLN A 65 37.90 6.29 -42.21
N ILE A 66 37.90 5.82 -43.47
CA ILE A 66 36.68 5.29 -44.09
C ILE A 66 36.23 3.99 -43.43
N LEU A 67 37.16 3.08 -43.13
CA LEU A 67 36.86 1.83 -42.45
C LEU A 67 36.36 2.06 -41.03
N SER A 68 36.98 3.00 -40.31
CA SER A 68 36.55 3.37 -38.95
C SER A 68 35.11 3.89 -38.94
N ARG A 69 34.70 4.69 -39.93
CA ARG A 69 33.31 5.20 -40.03
C ARG A 69 32.30 4.12 -40.38
N LEU A 70 32.69 3.12 -41.18
CA LEU A 70 31.83 1.98 -41.52
C LEU A 70 31.69 1.04 -40.32
N ASP A 71 32.78 0.77 -39.62
CA ASP A 71 32.78 -0.04 -38.40
C ASP A 71 31.95 0.63 -37.28
N GLU A 72 32.07 1.94 -37.10
CA GLU A 72 31.24 2.72 -36.17
C GLU A 72 29.74 2.61 -36.51
N ARG A 73 29.38 2.66 -37.80
CA ARG A 73 27.99 2.47 -38.25
C ARG A 73 27.50 1.05 -38.01
N GLN A 74 28.30 0.04 -38.35
CA GLN A 74 27.96 -1.36 -38.15
C GLN A 74 27.76 -1.66 -36.66
N LYS A 75 28.69 -1.21 -35.83
CA LYS A 75 28.62 -1.34 -34.37
C LYS A 75 27.39 -0.66 -33.82
N LYS A 76 27.10 0.58 -34.24
CA LYS A 76 25.90 1.30 -33.79
C LYS A 76 24.61 0.55 -34.15
N ILE A 77 24.51 0.01 -35.36
CA ILE A 77 23.33 -0.77 -35.77
C ILE A 77 23.19 -2.04 -34.92
N GLN A 78 24.29 -2.74 -34.66
CA GLN A 78 24.29 -3.91 -33.81
C GLN A 78 23.87 -3.56 -32.38
N ASP A 79 24.46 -2.51 -31.81
CA ASP A 79 24.13 -2.02 -30.46
C ASP A 79 22.65 -1.58 -30.38
N ASP A 80 22.13 -0.88 -31.38
CA ASP A 80 20.73 -0.44 -31.45
C ASP A 80 19.77 -1.65 -31.56
N LEU A 81 20.13 -2.68 -32.34
CA LEU A 81 19.36 -3.92 -32.45
C LEU A 81 19.36 -4.72 -31.15
N ASP A 82 20.53 -4.87 -30.51
CA ASP A 82 20.67 -5.58 -29.24
C ASP A 82 19.94 -4.84 -28.12
N ALA A 83 19.99 -3.51 -28.10
CA ALA A 83 19.23 -2.67 -27.18
C ALA A 83 17.73 -2.82 -27.41
N ALA A 84 17.26 -2.82 -28.66
CA ALA A 84 15.85 -3.01 -28.99
C ALA A 84 15.36 -4.41 -28.59
N GLN A 85 16.15 -5.45 -28.85
CA GLN A 85 15.83 -6.82 -28.44
C GLN A 85 15.77 -6.95 -26.92
N SER A 86 16.77 -6.39 -26.21
CA SER A 86 16.81 -6.39 -24.74
C SER A 86 15.63 -5.62 -24.14
N ALA A 87 15.28 -4.46 -24.71
CA ALA A 87 14.13 -3.68 -24.28
C ALA A 87 12.81 -4.46 -24.49
N ARG A 88 12.68 -5.16 -25.62
CA ARG A 88 11.51 -6.00 -25.90
C ARG A 88 11.42 -7.18 -24.92
N GLN A 89 12.53 -7.86 -24.64
CA GLN A 89 12.57 -8.94 -23.67
C GLN A 89 12.20 -8.46 -22.27
N LYS A 90 12.78 -7.35 -21.81
CA LYS A 90 12.44 -6.73 -20.52
C LYS A 90 10.98 -6.31 -20.44
N SER A 91 10.40 -5.80 -21.53
CA SER A 91 8.98 -5.44 -21.56
C SER A 91 8.08 -6.67 -21.43
N VAL A 92 8.41 -7.77 -22.11
CA VAL A 92 7.66 -9.03 -22.02
C VAL A 92 7.79 -9.64 -20.62
N GLU A 93 8.99 -9.63 -20.06
CA GLU A 93 9.24 -10.11 -18.70
C GLU A 93 8.50 -9.26 -17.65
N ALA A 94 8.57 -7.93 -17.77
CA ALA A 94 7.82 -7.02 -16.92
C ALA A 94 6.31 -7.28 -17.02
N GLN A 95 5.77 -7.42 -18.23
CA GLN A 95 4.35 -7.73 -18.43
C GLN A 95 3.97 -9.06 -17.76
N LYS A 96 4.77 -10.11 -17.94
CA LYS A 96 4.55 -11.40 -17.28
C LYS A 96 4.58 -11.28 -15.76
N ASN A 97 5.54 -10.54 -15.21
CA ASN A 97 5.66 -10.31 -13.77
C ASN A 97 4.48 -9.51 -13.24
N TYR A 98 3.96 -8.54 -14.01
CA TYR A 98 2.74 -7.80 -13.64
C TYR A 98 1.51 -8.72 -13.65
N GLU A 99 1.33 -9.53 -14.69
CA GLU A 99 0.22 -10.48 -14.77
C GLU A 99 0.27 -11.50 -13.63
N GLN A 100 1.47 -12.00 -13.29
CA GLN A 100 1.67 -12.88 -12.15
C GLN A 100 1.34 -12.19 -10.82
N GLN A 101 1.81 -10.96 -10.59
CA GLN A 101 1.48 -10.20 -9.39
C GLN A 101 -0.02 -9.95 -9.24
N ILE A 102 -0.73 -9.68 -10.34
CA ILE A 102 -2.19 -9.52 -10.31
C ILE A 102 -2.88 -10.86 -9.97
N ALA A 103 -2.41 -11.98 -10.52
CA ALA A 103 -2.95 -13.30 -10.19
C ALA A 103 -2.71 -13.67 -8.72
N GLU A 104 -1.51 -13.42 -8.21
CA GLU A 104 -1.14 -13.62 -6.80
C GLU A 104 -1.97 -12.73 -5.88
N ALA A 105 -2.10 -11.43 -6.19
CA ALA A 105 -2.92 -10.49 -5.41
C ALA A 105 -4.41 -10.89 -5.38
N ASN A 106 -4.96 -11.39 -6.49
CA ASN A 106 -6.33 -11.90 -6.52
C ASN A 106 -6.49 -13.15 -5.64
N THR A 107 -5.51 -14.06 -5.68
CA THR A 107 -5.51 -15.27 -4.86
C THR A 107 -5.44 -14.92 -3.38
N GLU A 108 -4.54 -14.00 -3.00
CA GLU A 108 -4.40 -13.51 -1.62
C GLU A 108 -5.68 -12.79 -1.17
N ALA A 109 -6.31 -11.98 -2.02
CA ALA A 109 -7.58 -11.33 -1.71
C ALA A 109 -8.71 -12.36 -1.48
N GLU A 110 -8.80 -13.41 -2.29
CA GLU A 110 -9.75 -14.50 -2.10
C GLU A 110 -9.49 -15.25 -0.79
N GLU A 111 -8.23 -15.51 -0.46
CA GLU A 111 -7.82 -16.14 0.79
C GLU A 111 -8.20 -15.29 2.01
N ILE A 112 -7.92 -13.98 1.98
CA ILE A 112 -8.29 -13.04 3.04
C ILE A 112 -9.81 -13.02 3.23
N VAL A 113 -10.58 -12.96 2.13
CA VAL A 113 -12.05 -12.95 2.22
C VAL A 113 -12.58 -14.28 2.75
N SER A 114 -11.99 -15.41 2.34
CA SER A 114 -12.35 -16.74 2.84
C SER A 114 -12.07 -16.87 4.35
N GLN A 115 -10.88 -16.45 4.77
CA GLN A 115 -10.46 -16.48 6.17
C GLN A 115 -11.33 -15.55 7.03
N ALA A 116 -11.59 -14.33 6.58
CA ALA A 116 -12.47 -13.39 7.28
C ALA A 116 -13.90 -13.93 7.43
N LYS A 117 -14.44 -14.61 6.40
CA LYS A 117 -15.77 -15.27 6.50
C LYS A 117 -15.75 -16.39 7.52
N LYS A 118 -14.69 -17.20 7.55
CA LYS A 118 -14.55 -18.30 8.50
C LYS A 118 -14.45 -17.79 9.93
N GLU A 119 -13.63 -16.77 10.17
CA GLU A 119 -13.50 -16.10 11.47
C GLU A 119 -14.81 -15.46 11.90
N ALA A 120 -15.51 -14.77 11.00
CA ALA A 120 -16.80 -14.17 11.30
C ALA A 120 -17.87 -15.20 11.69
N GLU A 121 -17.91 -16.36 11.03
CA GLU A 121 -18.86 -17.43 11.38
C GLU A 121 -18.50 -18.10 12.72
N GLU A 122 -17.20 -18.29 12.98
CA GLU A 122 -16.73 -18.78 14.28
C GLU A 122 -17.06 -17.80 15.41
N GLU A 123 -16.76 -16.51 15.24
CA GLU A 123 -17.09 -15.47 16.21
C GLU A 123 -18.60 -15.38 16.42
N ARG A 124 -19.40 -15.43 15.35
CA ARG A 124 -20.86 -15.47 15.44
C ARG A 124 -21.34 -16.66 16.28
N SER A 125 -20.81 -17.85 16.03
CA SER A 125 -21.13 -19.05 16.80
C SER A 125 -20.76 -18.88 18.28
N GLN A 126 -19.58 -18.33 18.57
CA GLN A 126 -19.13 -18.05 19.94
C GLN A 126 -20.03 -17.02 20.65
N ILE A 127 -20.40 -15.93 19.97
CA ILE A 127 -21.31 -14.90 20.50
C ILE A 127 -22.67 -15.50 20.78
N LEU A 128 -23.24 -16.30 19.86
CA LEU A 128 -24.52 -16.96 20.08
C LEU A 128 -24.47 -17.94 21.25
N ALA A 129 -23.42 -18.75 21.34
CA ALA A 129 -23.24 -19.68 22.47
C ALA A 129 -23.10 -18.93 23.80
N LYS A 130 -22.35 -17.82 23.83
CA LYS A 130 -22.20 -16.97 25.02
C LYS A 130 -23.54 -16.33 25.41
N ALA A 131 -24.25 -15.75 24.45
CA ALA A 131 -25.56 -15.14 24.67
C ALA A 131 -26.58 -16.15 25.21
N GLN A 132 -26.60 -17.38 24.70
CA GLN A 132 -27.46 -18.44 25.22
C GLN A 132 -27.10 -18.83 26.66
N ARG A 133 -25.81 -18.95 26.99
CA ARG A 133 -25.35 -19.22 28.36
C ARG A 133 -25.73 -18.09 29.31
N GLU A 134 -25.53 -16.84 28.90
CA GLU A 134 -25.88 -15.66 29.70
C GLU A 134 -27.40 -15.53 29.90
N ALA A 135 -28.19 -15.80 28.87
CA ALA A 135 -29.64 -15.83 28.95
C ALA A 135 -30.10 -16.93 29.93
N ALA A 136 -29.55 -18.15 29.83
CA ALA A 136 -29.87 -19.24 30.74
C ALA A 136 -29.47 -18.90 32.20
N ALA A 137 -28.29 -18.31 32.40
CA ALA A 137 -27.84 -17.87 33.72
C ALA A 137 -28.74 -16.77 34.30
N THR A 138 -29.20 -15.82 33.47
CA THR A 138 -30.11 -14.75 33.88
C THR A 138 -31.48 -15.30 34.26
N ILE A 139 -32.02 -16.24 33.49
CA ILE A 139 -33.28 -16.93 33.82
C ILE A 139 -33.14 -17.72 35.13
N ALA A 140 -32.04 -18.43 35.34
CA ALA A 140 -31.80 -19.18 36.57
C ALA A 140 -31.71 -18.25 37.79
N LYS A 141 -30.98 -17.13 37.69
CA LYS A 141 -30.93 -16.09 38.74
C LYS A 141 -32.31 -15.49 39.00
N GLY A 142 -33.06 -15.16 37.95
CA GLY A 142 -34.42 -14.63 38.06
C GLY A 142 -35.37 -15.60 38.77
N ARG A 143 -35.33 -16.89 38.44
CA ARG A 143 -36.11 -17.93 39.14
C ARG A 143 -35.75 -18.01 40.63
N GLY A 144 -34.45 -17.99 40.97
CA GLY A 144 -34.00 -17.97 42.36
C GLY A 144 -34.47 -16.73 43.13
N ALA A 145 -34.41 -15.56 42.50
CA ALA A 145 -34.92 -14.31 43.08
C ALA A 145 -36.43 -14.37 43.33
N VAL A 146 -37.22 -14.85 42.34
CA VAL A 146 -38.68 -15.03 42.48
C VAL A 146 -39.01 -16.01 43.61
N GLU A 147 -38.28 -17.11 43.75
CA GLU A 147 -38.52 -18.08 44.81
C GLU A 147 -38.18 -17.51 46.20
N SER A 148 -37.09 -16.75 46.30
CA SER A 148 -36.74 -16.01 47.52
C SER A 148 -37.80 -14.97 47.88
N GLU A 149 -38.28 -14.20 46.90
CA GLU A 149 -39.29 -13.16 47.14
C GLU A 149 -40.63 -13.76 47.52
N ARG A 150 -41.02 -14.89 46.90
CA ARG A 150 -42.20 -15.65 47.29
C ARG A 150 -42.10 -16.13 48.74
N ARG A 151 -40.94 -16.63 49.17
CA ARG A 151 -40.72 -17.03 50.58
C ARG A 151 -40.88 -15.85 51.52
N LYS A 152 -40.30 -14.68 51.20
CA LYS A 152 -40.47 -13.46 52.00
C LYS A 152 -41.93 -13.02 52.09
N ALA A 153 -42.64 -12.97 50.97
CA ALA A 153 -44.05 -12.60 50.93
C ALA A 153 -44.93 -13.56 51.76
N MET A 154 -44.64 -14.86 51.75
CA MET A 154 -45.35 -15.83 52.59
C MET A 154 -45.11 -15.61 54.09
N ILE A 155 -43.88 -15.26 54.48
CA ILE A 155 -43.53 -14.93 55.87
C ILE A 155 -44.25 -13.66 56.31
N GLU A 156 -44.21 -12.61 55.48
CA GLU A 156 -44.87 -11.34 55.74
C GLU A 156 -46.39 -11.51 55.86
N LEU A 157 -47.01 -12.25 54.94
CA LEU A 157 -48.45 -12.57 54.99
C LEU A 157 -48.81 -13.33 56.26
N SER A 158 -47.99 -14.30 56.66
CA SER A 158 -48.21 -15.06 57.90
C SER A 158 -48.14 -14.14 59.13
N GLY A 159 -47.18 -13.21 59.15
CA GLY A 159 -47.07 -12.18 60.20
C GLY A 159 -48.30 -11.27 60.25
N SER A 160 -48.77 -10.77 59.09
CA SER A 160 -49.97 -9.94 59.01
C SER A 160 -51.23 -10.67 59.47
N VAL A 161 -51.37 -11.97 59.18
CA VAL A 161 -52.51 -12.78 59.64
C VAL A 161 -52.48 -12.98 61.15
N VAL A 162 -51.30 -13.22 61.73
CA VAL A 162 -51.14 -13.30 63.19
C VAL A 162 -51.51 -11.98 63.86
N ASP A 163 -50.99 -10.86 63.36
CA ASP A 163 -51.29 -9.53 63.90
C ASP A 163 -52.79 -9.22 63.82
N LEU A 164 -53.42 -9.49 62.68
CA LEU A 164 -54.87 -9.32 62.50
C LEU A 164 -55.66 -10.22 63.48
N SER A 165 -55.22 -11.46 63.69
CA SER A 165 -55.85 -12.39 64.63
C SER A 165 -55.76 -11.88 66.08
N VAL A 166 -54.61 -11.33 66.49
CA VAL A 166 -54.41 -10.71 67.81
C VAL A 166 -55.27 -9.46 67.97
N GLN A 167 -55.39 -8.63 66.92
CA GLN A 167 -56.27 -7.46 66.93
C GLN A 167 -57.75 -7.85 67.10
N ILE A 168 -58.21 -8.88 66.38
CA ILE A 168 -59.59 -9.40 66.51
C ILE A 168 -59.82 -9.96 67.92
N ALA A 169 -58.91 -10.78 68.44
CA ALA A 169 -59.01 -11.34 69.79
C ALA A 169 -59.04 -10.23 70.87
N SER A 170 -58.14 -9.25 70.75
CA SER A 170 -58.11 -8.07 71.64
C SER A 170 -59.41 -7.28 71.60
N LYS A 171 -60.03 -7.14 70.42
CA LYS A 171 -61.28 -6.41 70.25
C LYS A 171 -62.50 -7.17 70.79
N ILE A 172 -62.54 -8.50 70.66
CA ILE A 172 -63.57 -9.34 71.27
C ILE A 172 -63.48 -9.25 72.80
N ILE A 173 -62.28 -9.42 73.37
CA ILE A 173 -62.04 -9.32 74.81
C ILE A 173 -62.37 -7.91 75.33
N GLY A 174 -61.96 -6.87 74.60
CA GLY A 174 -62.18 -5.47 75.00
C GLY A 174 -63.63 -5.01 74.97
N ASN A 175 -64.50 -5.62 74.15
CA ASN A 175 -65.91 -5.24 74.05
C ASN A 175 -66.86 -6.08 74.93
N GLU A 176 -66.49 -7.28 75.36
CA GLU A 176 -67.38 -8.21 76.09
C GLU A 176 -67.12 -8.31 77.61
N LEU A 177 -66.18 -7.55 78.17
CA LEU A 177 -65.88 -7.59 79.62
C LEU A 177 -66.99 -6.92 80.46
N THR A 178 -68.01 -7.70 80.82
CA THR A 178 -68.94 -7.42 81.92
C THR A 178 -68.40 -8.01 83.23
N GLU A 179 -68.70 -7.39 84.38
CA GLU A 179 -68.21 -7.79 85.72
C GLU A 179 -68.41 -9.29 86.03
N GLU A 180 -69.48 -9.91 85.49
CA GLU A 180 -69.76 -11.33 85.69
C GLU A 180 -68.73 -12.27 85.01
N GLN A 181 -68.23 -11.91 83.82
CA GLN A 181 -67.27 -12.77 83.10
C GLN A 181 -65.87 -12.72 83.72
N GLN A 182 -65.47 -11.58 84.29
CA GLN A 182 -64.22 -11.43 85.05
C GLN A 182 -64.21 -12.32 86.29
N ARG A 183 -65.35 -12.45 86.99
CA ARG A 183 -65.51 -13.30 88.17
C ARG A 183 -65.40 -14.80 87.81
N LYS A 184 -66.01 -15.21 86.69
CA LYS A 184 -65.95 -16.59 86.17
C LYS A 184 -64.54 -16.99 85.71
N LEU A 185 -63.78 -16.06 85.13
CA LEU A 185 -62.40 -16.32 84.72
C LEU A 185 -61.47 -16.46 85.93
N ALA A 186 -61.66 -15.63 86.97
CA ALA A 186 -60.93 -15.74 88.23
C ALA A 186 -61.19 -17.06 88.96
N GLU A 187 -62.45 -17.52 89.02
CA GLU A 187 -62.80 -18.83 89.58
C GLU A 187 -62.17 -19.99 88.79
N LYS A 188 -62.11 -19.89 87.45
CA LYS A 188 -61.49 -20.92 86.61
C LYS A 188 -59.99 -21.03 86.87
N TYR A 189 -59.25 -19.91 86.94
CA TYR A 189 -57.83 -19.91 87.31
C TYR A 189 -57.60 -20.47 88.73
N LEU A 190 -58.44 -20.10 89.70
CA LEU A 190 -58.37 -20.66 91.06
C LEU A 190 -58.59 -22.18 91.07
N SER A 191 -59.49 -22.68 90.22
CA SER A 191 -59.82 -24.11 90.12
C SER A 191 -58.78 -24.95 89.38
N GLU A 192 -57.90 -24.34 88.59
CA GLU A 192 -56.90 -25.01 87.76
C GLU A 192 -55.52 -25.00 88.45
N VAL A 193 -55.20 -23.91 89.17
CA VAL A 193 -54.08 -23.89 90.13
C VAL A 193 -54.36 -24.84 91.30
N GLY A 194 -55.58 -24.83 91.86
CA GLY A 194 -55.95 -25.74 92.95
C GLY A 194 -56.00 -27.23 92.57
N LYS A 195 -56.01 -27.58 91.28
CA LYS A 195 -55.89 -28.98 90.80
C LYS A 195 -54.44 -29.39 90.50
N SER A 196 -53.52 -28.44 90.36
CA SER A 196 -52.12 -28.73 90.02
C SER A 196 -51.25 -29.01 91.26
N ASP A 197 -51.77 -28.74 92.47
CA ASP A 197 -51.11 -28.99 93.76
C ASP A 197 -51.50 -30.34 94.41
N GLU A 198 -52.23 -31.21 93.71
CA GLU A 198 -52.66 -32.55 94.19
C GLU A 198 -51.91 -33.72 93.53
N HIS A 199 -50.62 -33.51 93.20
CA HIS A 199 -49.66 -34.56 92.87
C HIS A 199 -48.34 -34.38 93.62
#